data_AF-A0A388QUY2-F1
#
_entry.id   AF-A0A388QUY2-F1
#
_cell.length_a   1.000
_cell.length_b   1.000
_cell.length_c   1.000
_cell.angle_alpha   90.00
_cell.angle_beta   90.00
_cell.angle_gamma   90.00
#
_symmetry.space_group_name_H-M   'P 1'
#
loop_
_entity.id
_entity.type
_entity.pdbx_description
1 polymer ?
#
loop_
_entity_poly.entity_id
_entity_poly.type
_entity_poly.pdbx_seq_one_letter_code
_entity_poly.pdbx_strand_id
1 'polypeptide(L)'
;MVINISSPNTTGLRALQDRAPLVRLLSKLTRENRSVAGGPVPLLLKVAPDLNPNQLADIVSVVGECGFAGIIATNTTITGRQGPKPARPRAA
;
A
#
# COMPACT_ATOMS: atom_id res chain seq x y z
N MET A 1 0.39 -5.67 12.34
CA MET A 1 1.42 -4.64 12.10
C MET A 1 1.21 -4.02 10.72
N VAL A 2 1.46 -2.72 10.56
CA VAL A 2 1.31 -2.01 9.27
C VAL A 2 2.67 -1.58 8.74
N ILE A 3 2.92 -1.86 7.47
CA ILE A 3 4.10 -1.41 6.73
C ILE A 3 3.67 -0.22 5.86
N ASN A 4 4.26 0.95 6.10
CA ASN A 4 3.92 2.18 5.39
C ASN A 4 5.03 2.55 4.40
N ILE A 5 4.74 2.41 3.10
CA ILE A 5 5.62 2.83 2.00
C ILE A 5 5.02 3.98 1.17
N SER A 6 4.03 4.68 1.71
CA SER A 6 3.17 5.60 0.96
C SER A 6 3.22 7.07 1.43
N SER A 7 4.03 7.40 2.45
CA SER A 7 4.21 8.78 2.91
C SER A 7 4.71 9.69 1.77
N PRO A 8 4.06 10.83 1.49
CA PRO A 8 4.62 11.83 0.57
C PRO A 8 5.75 12.65 1.20
N ASN A 9 5.88 12.62 2.53
CA ASN A 9 6.80 13.48 3.29
C ASN A 9 8.19 12.85 3.48
N THR A 10 8.44 11.69 2.88
CA THR A 10 9.71 10.97 2.99
C THR A 10 10.26 10.72 1.60
N THR A 11 11.34 11.42 1.26
CA THR A 11 11.99 11.34 -0.06
C THR A 11 12.34 9.90 -0.42
N GLY A 12 11.98 9.49 -1.64
CA GLY A 12 12.29 8.16 -2.17
C GLY A 12 11.40 7.02 -1.66
N LEU A 13 10.57 7.22 -0.63
CA LEU A 13 9.80 6.13 -0.02
C LEU A 13 8.77 5.52 -1.00
N ARG A 14 8.10 6.36 -1.78
CA ARG A 14 7.07 5.92 -2.74
C ARG A 14 7.63 5.07 -3.88
N ALA A 15 8.92 5.14 -4.18
CA ALA A 15 9.58 4.27 -5.17
C ALA A 15 9.60 2.80 -4.74
N LEU A 16 9.40 2.51 -3.45
CA LEU A 16 9.25 1.13 -2.96
C LEU A 16 7.94 0.48 -3.40
N GLN A 17 6.99 1.24 -3.96
CA GLN A 17 5.72 0.71 -4.48
C GLN A 17 5.87 0.09 -5.89
N ASP A 18 7.00 0.28 -6.56
CA ASP A 18 7.27 -0.40 -7.83
C ASP A 18 7.55 -1.90 -7.60
N ARG A 19 7.20 -2.74 -8.59
CA ARG A 19 7.19 -4.21 -8.44
C ARG A 19 8.49 -4.78 -7.86
N ALA A 20 9.63 -4.46 -8.46
CA ALA A 20 10.92 -5.03 -8.07
C ALA A 20 11.34 -4.69 -6.62
N PRO A 21 11.37 -3.41 -6.18
CA PRO A 21 11.66 -3.10 -4.78
C PRO A 21 10.60 -3.63 -3.82
N LEU A 22 9.31 -3.66 -4.22
CA LEU A 22 8.23 -4.19 -3.39
C LEU A 22 8.43 -5.68 -3.09
N VAL A 23 8.68 -6.50 -4.11
CA VAL A 23 8.94 -7.94 -3.95
C VAL A 23 10.09 -8.18 -2.96
N ARG A 24 11.21 -7.45 -3.13
CA ARG A 24 12.38 -7.57 -2.24
C ARG A 24 12.03 -7.22 -0.80
N LEU A 25 11.29 -6.13 -0.59
CA LEU A 25 10.91 -5.67 0.73
C LEU A 25 9.94 -6.64 1.41
N LEU A 26 8.83 -6.99 0.76
CA LEU A 26 7.78 -7.82 1.36
C LEU A 26 8.29 -9.24 1.62
N SER A 27 9.07 -9.83 0.71
CA SER A 27 9.67 -11.16 0.92
C SER A 27 10.60 -11.18 2.13
N LYS A 28 11.41 -10.13 2.30
CA LYS A 28 12.27 -9.98 3.49
C LYS A 28 11.43 -9.87 4.75
N LEU A 29 10.43 -8.99 4.78
CA LEU A 29 9.57 -8.80 5.94
C LEU A 29 8.79 -10.07 6.32
N THR A 30 8.22 -10.78 5.35
CA THR A 30 7.53 -12.05 5.60
C THR A 30 8.49 -13.09 6.18
N ARG A 31 9.75 -13.14 5.73
CA ARG A 31 10.75 -14.06 6.29
C ARG A 31 11.09 -13.67 7.73
N GLU A 32 11.40 -12.42 8.01
CA GLU A 32 11.73 -11.97 9.37
C GLU A 32 10.53 -12.15 10.33
N ASN A 33 9.31 -11.93 9.85
CA ASN A 33 8.08 -12.10 10.63
C ASN A 33 7.88 -13.55 11.11
N ARG A 34 8.40 -14.55 10.39
CA ARG A 34 8.34 -15.96 10.83
C ARG A 34 9.22 -16.23 12.06
N SER A 35 10.23 -15.42 12.28
CA SER A 35 11.20 -15.57 13.37
C SER A 35 10.87 -14.71 14.60
N VAL A 36 9.73 -14.02 14.61
CA VAL A 36 9.33 -13.16 15.73
C VAL A 36 9.04 -14.01 16.96
N ALA A 37 9.65 -13.63 18.10
CA ALA A 37 9.37 -14.26 19.39
C ALA A 37 7.89 -14.04 19.77
N GLY A 38 7.15 -15.12 19.99
CA GLY A 38 5.69 -15.09 20.15
C GLY A 38 4.90 -15.43 18.88
N GLY A 39 5.59 -15.68 17.76
CA GLY A 39 5.00 -16.13 16.50
C GLY A 39 4.77 -15.01 15.49
N PRO A 40 4.44 -15.37 14.23
CA PRO A 40 4.20 -14.39 13.17
C PRO A 40 2.98 -13.53 13.46
N VAL A 41 3.08 -12.22 13.20
CA VAL A 41 1.94 -11.30 13.31
C VAL A 41 1.32 -11.00 11.94
N PRO A 42 0.02 -10.69 11.86
CA PRO A 42 -0.59 -10.24 10.61
C PRO A 42 0.07 -8.96 10.08
N LEU A 43 0.51 -8.99 8.82
CA LEU A 43 1.13 -7.86 8.14
C LEU A 43 0.15 -7.19 7.18
N LEU A 44 0.04 -5.87 7.25
CA LEU A 44 -0.76 -5.05 6.34
C LEU A 44 0.15 -4.08 5.57
N LEU A 45 -0.14 -3.82 4.30
CA LEU A 45 0.57 -2.82 3.50
C LEU A 45 -0.30 -1.56 3.33
N LYS A 46 0.24 -0.37 3.62
CA LYS A 46 -0.45 0.91 3.37
C LYS A 46 0.06 1.57 2.08
N VAL A 47 -0.83 1.78 1.12
CA VAL A 47 -0.52 2.27 -0.24
C VAL A 47 -0.93 3.72 -0.46
N ALA A 48 -0.26 4.40 -1.41
CA ALA A 48 -0.63 5.74 -1.85
C ALA A 48 -1.83 5.67 -2.82
N PRO A 49 -2.67 6.72 -2.92
CA PRO A 49 -3.75 6.78 -3.90
C PRO A 49 -3.23 7.09 -5.33
N ASP A 50 -2.01 7.62 -5.44
CA ASP A 50 -1.43 8.12 -6.68
C ASP A 50 -0.73 6.99 -7.47
N LEU A 51 -1.50 6.00 -7.90
CA LEU A 51 -1.02 4.81 -8.62
C LEU A 51 -1.80 4.62 -9.92
N ASN A 52 -1.13 4.18 -10.98
CA ASN A 52 -1.82 3.74 -12.19
C ASN A 52 -2.37 2.29 -12.02
N PRO A 53 -3.33 1.85 -12.85
CA PRO A 53 -3.94 0.53 -12.72
C PRO A 53 -2.96 -0.64 -12.75
N ASN A 54 -1.88 -0.56 -13.54
CA ASN A 54 -0.86 -1.59 -13.63
C ASN A 54 -0.05 -1.68 -12.33
N GLN A 55 0.34 -0.53 -11.76
CA GLN A 55 1.02 -0.48 -10.46
C GLN A 55 0.13 -1.05 -9.35
N LEU A 56 -1.17 -0.76 -9.36
CA LEU A 56 -2.10 -1.32 -8.37
C LEU A 56 -2.21 -2.84 -8.51
N ALA A 57 -2.34 -3.36 -9.74
CA ALA A 57 -2.38 -4.80 -10.00
C ALA A 57 -1.09 -5.50 -9.54
N ASP A 58 0.07 -4.91 -9.82
CA ASP A 58 1.36 -5.40 -9.35
C ASP A 58 1.42 -5.46 -7.82
N ILE A 59 1.00 -4.39 -7.13
CA ILE A 59 0.99 -4.36 -5.67
C ILE A 59 0.09 -5.46 -5.10
N VAL A 60 -1.13 -5.62 -5.62
CA VAL A 60 -2.07 -6.65 -5.15
C VAL A 60 -1.50 -8.06 -5.36
N SER A 61 -0.90 -8.33 -6.52
CA SER A 61 -0.23 -9.60 -6.81
C SER A 61 0.86 -9.89 -5.80
N VAL A 62 1.79 -8.94 -5.61
CA VAL A 62 2.96 -9.13 -4.73
C VAL A 62 2.56 -9.27 -3.26
N VAL A 63 1.56 -8.50 -2.80
CA VAL A 63 1.02 -8.62 -1.43
C VAL A 63 0.42 -10.01 -1.20
N GLY A 64 -0.35 -10.53 -2.17
CA GLY A 64 -0.91 -11.88 -2.11
C GLY A 64 0.17 -12.97 -2.11
N GLU A 65 1.12 -12.89 -3.04
CA GLU A 65 2.27 -13.80 -3.13
C GLU A 65 3.10 -13.84 -1.84
N CYS A 66 3.25 -12.70 -1.16
CA CYS A 66 4.02 -12.59 0.09
C CYS A 66 3.21 -12.98 1.35
N GLY A 67 1.93 -13.32 1.22
CA GLY A 67 1.08 -13.75 2.34
C GLY A 67 0.72 -12.64 3.33
N PHE A 68 0.63 -11.38 2.86
CA PHE A 68 0.16 -10.28 3.70
C PHE A 68 -1.34 -10.44 4.01
N ALA A 69 -1.74 -10.06 5.22
CA ALA A 69 -3.11 -10.19 5.71
C ALA A 69 -4.08 -9.16 5.08
N GLY A 70 -3.56 -8.16 4.37
CA GLY A 70 -4.40 -7.16 3.70
C GLY A 70 -3.69 -5.87 3.31
N ILE A 71 -4.48 -4.96 2.76
CA ILE A 71 -4.05 -3.65 2.24
C ILE A 71 -4.87 -2.55 2.91
N ILE A 72 -4.21 -1.46 3.29
CA ILE A 72 -4.84 -0.22 3.73
C ILE A 72 -4.77 0.77 2.57
N ALA A 73 -5.92 1.04 1.94
CA ALA A 73 -6.09 2.03 0.88
C ALA A 73 -6.96 3.18 1.42
N THR A 74 -6.50 4.43 1.50
CA THR A 74 -5.22 4.99 1.00
C THR A 74 -4.55 5.90 2.04
N ASN A 75 -3.26 6.19 1.80
CA ASN A 75 -2.61 7.35 2.40
C ASN A 75 -3.06 8.66 1.71
N THR A 76 -2.41 9.78 2.02
CA THR A 76 -2.70 11.07 1.39
C THR A 76 -2.24 11.13 -0.07
N THR A 77 -3.00 11.84 -0.89
CA THR A 77 -2.64 12.15 -2.29
C THR A 77 -1.70 13.36 -2.33
N ILE A 78 -0.81 13.38 -3.33
CA ILE A 78 -0.04 14.58 -3.72
C ILE A 78 -0.78 15.45 -4.73
N THR A 79 -1.83 14.92 -5.35
CA THR A 79 -2.71 15.72 -6.19
C THR A 79 -3.55 16.60 -5.29
N GLY A 80 -3.57 17.91 -5.56
CA GLY A 80 -4.42 18.83 -4.81
C GLY A 80 -5.86 18.35 -4.84
N ARG A 81 -6.61 18.51 -3.73
CA ARG A 81 -8.03 18.14 -3.73
C ARG A 81 -8.74 18.96 -4.81
N GLN A 82 -9.30 18.29 -5.81
CA GLN A 82 -10.41 18.89 -6.52
C GLN A 82 -11.55 19.04 -5.51
N GLY A 83 -12.18 20.20 -5.47
CA GLY A 83 -13.28 20.49 -4.56
C GLY A 83 -14.36 19.39 -4.60
N PRO A 84 -15.23 19.32 -3.58
CA PRO A 84 -16.25 18.27 -3.51
C PRO A 84 -16.99 18.17 -4.84
N LYS A 85 -17.14 16.95 -5.36
CA LYS A 85 -17.99 16.70 -6.52
C LYS A 85 -19.37 17.27 -6.22
N PRO A 86 -19.98 18.03 -7.15
CA PRO A 86 -21.33 18.56 -6.92
C PRO A 86 -22.27 17.41 -6.57
N ALA A 87 -23.05 17.61 -5.51
CA ALA A 87 -23.99 16.61 -5.04
C ALA A 87 -24.89 16.19 -6.21
N ARG A 88 -25.04 14.88 -6.41
CA ARG A 88 -26.00 14.36 -7.40
C ARG A 88 -27.38 14.94 -7.03
N PRO A 89 -28.13 15.50 -8.00
CA PRO A 89 -29.48 15.98 -7.72
C PRO A 89 -30.28 14.84 -7.12
N ARG A 90 -30.94 15.13 -5.99
CA ARG A 90 -31.91 14.21 -5.39
C ARG A 90 -32.98 13.96 -6.46
N ALA A 91 -33.17 12.71 -6.86
CA ALA A 91 -34.34 12.33 -7.63
C ALA A 91 -35.58 12.70 -6.79
N ALA A 92 -36.47 13.49 -7.38
CA ALA A 92 -37.76 13.87 -6.81
C ALA A 92 -38.72 12.68 -6.83
#